data_AF-A0A1M7QFD7-F1
#
_entry.id   AF-A0A1M7QFD7-F1
#
_cell.length_a   1.000
_cell.length_b   1.000
_cell.length_c   1.000
_cell.angle_alpha   90.00
_cell.angle_beta   90.00
_cell.angle_gamma   90.00
#
_symmetry.space_group_name_H-M   'P 1'
#
loop_
_entity.id
_entity.type
_entity.pdbx_description
1 polymer ?
#
loop_
_entity_poly.entity_id
_entity_poly.type
_entity_poly.pdbx_seq_one_letter_code
_entity_poly.pdbx_strand_id
1 'polypeptide(L)'
;MTLRPLFLFGLFGLLAACSSNDAPEPVPAKPAAPAIKVPAGPGPLLPYQRELSGQLLGVPAGAEVELAMLVVDERNRPQKLLTSTKLQGNGQSLPFQLRFNPEAFPVDGRVELRGRASKSGQLILHLPSMRIQQASTQALGQLQFVTAP
;
A
#
# COMPACT_ATOMS: atom_id res chain seq x y z
N MET A 1 4.22 -8.51 -76.00
CA MET A 1 3.24 -9.59 -75.81
C MET A 1 3.11 -9.88 -74.33
N THR A 2 1.87 -10.04 -73.89
CA THR A 2 1.35 -10.38 -72.57
C THR A 2 1.43 -11.89 -72.26
N LEU A 3 1.20 -12.23 -70.97
CA LEU A 3 0.82 -13.54 -70.37
C LEU A 3 1.90 -14.46 -69.74
N ARG A 4 2.10 -14.28 -68.41
CA ARG A 4 1.86 -15.21 -67.25
C ARG A 4 1.48 -16.67 -67.62
N PRO A 5 1.90 -17.77 -66.92
CA PRO A 5 1.82 -18.01 -65.45
C PRO A 5 3.01 -18.83 -64.87
N LEU A 6 3.29 -18.89 -63.57
CA LEU A 6 2.80 -19.97 -62.70
C LEU A 6 3.06 -19.59 -61.23
N PHE A 7 1.99 -19.11 -60.62
CA PHE A 7 1.85 -18.92 -59.19
C PHE A 7 1.35 -20.26 -58.66
N LEU A 8 2.23 -21.20 -58.28
CA LEU A 8 1.87 -22.48 -57.63
C LEU A 8 3.15 -23.29 -57.39
N PHE A 9 3.73 -23.18 -56.20
CA PHE A 9 4.44 -24.25 -55.46
C PHE A 9 5.09 -23.65 -54.19
N GLY A 10 4.31 -22.87 -53.44
CA GLY A 10 4.76 -22.25 -52.17
C GLY A 10 4.38 -23.06 -50.93
N LEU A 11 4.09 -24.35 -51.07
CA LEU A 11 3.51 -25.13 -49.98
C LEU A 11 3.96 -26.59 -50.02
N PHE A 12 5.25 -26.89 -49.80
CA PHE A 12 5.70 -28.23 -49.33
C PHE A 12 7.18 -28.26 -48.87
N GLY A 13 7.64 -27.22 -48.16
CA GLY A 13 8.98 -27.17 -47.55
C GLY A 13 8.96 -27.07 -46.03
N LEU A 14 7.79 -27.27 -45.40
CA LEU A 14 7.70 -27.49 -43.96
C LEU A 14 8.30 -28.88 -43.67
N LEU A 15 9.23 -28.93 -42.71
CA LEU A 15 9.89 -30.12 -42.14
C LEU A 15 11.15 -30.61 -42.85
N ALA A 16 12.26 -29.88 -42.66
CA ALA A 16 13.57 -30.52 -42.49
C ALA A 16 14.50 -29.63 -41.64
N ALA A 17 14.58 -29.99 -40.35
CA ALA A 17 15.77 -29.98 -39.51
C ALA A 17 16.76 -28.80 -39.58
N CYS A 18 16.75 -27.97 -38.55
CA CYS A 18 17.99 -27.57 -37.85
C CYS A 18 17.72 -27.57 -36.35
N SER A 19 17.94 -28.74 -35.74
CA SER A 19 18.14 -28.90 -34.30
C SER A 19 19.48 -28.25 -33.95
N SER A 20 19.44 -27.02 -33.44
CA SER A 20 20.55 -26.46 -32.66
C SER A 20 20.11 -26.37 -31.22
N ASN A 21 20.58 -27.33 -30.45
CA ASN A 21 20.48 -27.40 -29.02
C ASN A 21 21.49 -26.41 -28.42
N ASP A 22 21.05 -25.19 -28.13
CA ASP A 22 21.80 -24.24 -27.32
C ASP A 22 21.28 -24.35 -25.89
N ALA A 23 22.12 -24.90 -25.01
CA ALA A 23 21.84 -24.97 -23.58
C ALA A 23 21.81 -23.54 -23.02
N PRO A 24 20.76 -23.13 -22.28
CA PRO A 24 20.75 -21.80 -21.69
C PRO A 24 21.90 -21.69 -20.68
N GLU A 25 22.81 -20.75 -20.91
CA GLU A 25 23.78 -20.35 -19.89
C GLU A 25 23.03 -19.93 -18.61
N PRO A 26 23.53 -20.29 -17.42
CA PRO A 26 22.89 -19.89 -16.17
C PRO A 26 22.98 -18.37 -16.04
N VAL A 27 21.84 -17.70 -16.23
CA VAL A 27 21.73 -16.26 -15.97
C VAL A 27 22.08 -16.04 -14.50
N PRO A 28 23.04 -15.17 -14.15
CA PRO A 28 23.38 -14.91 -12.77
C PRO A 28 22.14 -14.44 -12.02
N ALA A 29 21.81 -15.14 -10.93
CA ALA A 29 20.67 -14.82 -10.08
C ALA A 29 20.74 -13.35 -9.68
N LYS A 30 19.71 -12.58 -10.05
CA LYS A 30 19.53 -11.19 -9.62
C LYS A 30 19.65 -11.14 -8.10
N PRO A 31 20.48 -10.24 -7.52
CA PRO A 31 20.59 -10.13 -6.08
C PRO A 31 19.21 -10.02 -5.45
N ALA A 32 18.91 -10.92 -4.51
CA ALA A 32 17.68 -10.85 -3.73
C ALA A 32 17.59 -9.45 -3.12
N ALA A 33 16.50 -8.73 -3.40
CA ALA A 33 16.26 -7.43 -2.79
C ALA A 33 16.37 -7.60 -1.27
N PRO A 34 17.08 -6.68 -0.56
CA PRO A 34 17.26 -6.81 0.88
C PRO A 34 15.89 -6.94 1.55
N ALA A 35 15.72 -8.01 2.32
CA ALA A 35 14.48 -8.27 3.04
C ALA A 35 14.21 -7.07 3.95
N ILE A 36 13.16 -6.31 3.62
CA ILE A 36 12.69 -5.20 4.43
C ILE A 36 12.28 -5.81 5.78
N LYS A 37 13.06 -5.54 6.83
CA LYS A 37 12.70 -5.90 8.20
C LYS A 37 11.42 -5.14 8.55
N VAL A 38 10.28 -5.82 8.44
CA VAL A 38 9.01 -5.29 8.92
C VAL A 38 9.15 -5.10 10.43
N PRO A 39 8.92 -3.89 10.97
CA PRO A 39 8.92 -3.66 12.41
C PRO A 39 8.01 -4.68 13.09
N ALA A 40 8.37 -5.13 14.30
CA ALA A 40 7.52 -6.01 15.07
C ALA A 40 6.16 -5.33 15.29
N GLY A 41 5.10 -5.87 14.67
CA GLY A 41 3.73 -5.39 14.84
C GLY A 41 3.23 -5.60 16.28
N PRO A 42 2.00 -5.19 16.62
CA PRO A 42 1.46 -5.21 17.98
C PRO A 42 1.14 -6.63 18.53
N GLY A 43 1.80 -7.68 18.06
CA GLY A 43 1.52 -9.08 18.42
C GLY A 43 0.30 -9.66 17.69
N PRO A 44 -0.30 -10.77 18.15
CA PRO A 44 -1.52 -11.31 17.55
C PRO A 44 -2.73 -10.39 17.80
N LEU A 45 -3.66 -10.35 16.85
CA LEU A 45 -4.93 -9.62 17.00
C LEU A 45 -5.85 -10.38 17.96
N LEU A 46 -6.33 -9.71 19.01
CA LEU A 46 -7.23 -10.32 20.00
C LEU A 46 -8.68 -10.38 19.45
N PRO A 47 -9.51 -11.37 19.85
CA PRO A 47 -10.85 -11.57 19.28
C PRO A 47 -11.80 -10.35 19.39
N TYR A 48 -11.63 -9.55 20.44
CA TYR A 48 -12.41 -8.34 20.71
C TYR A 48 -11.84 -7.08 20.03
N GLN A 49 -10.77 -7.20 19.23
CA GLN A 49 -10.16 -6.09 18.52
C GLN A 49 -10.39 -6.19 17.01
N ARG A 50 -10.39 -5.04 16.35
CA ARG A 50 -10.32 -4.91 14.90
C ARG A 50 -9.13 -4.06 14.53
N GLU A 51 -8.70 -4.17 13.27
CA GLU A 51 -7.47 -3.52 12.80
C GLU A 51 -7.69 -2.82 11.46
N LEU A 52 -7.23 -1.57 11.37
CA LEU A 52 -6.97 -0.91 10.09
C LEU A 52 -5.50 -1.12 9.75
N SER A 53 -5.20 -1.58 8.53
CA SER A 53 -3.82 -1.76 8.08
C SER A 53 -3.57 -1.17 6.69
N GLY A 54 -2.32 -0.87 6.38
CA GLY A 54 -1.94 -0.34 5.08
C GLY A 54 -0.51 0.19 5.06
N GLN A 55 -0.20 0.97 4.02
CA GLN A 55 1.09 1.55 3.75
C GLN A 55 0.96 3.08 3.64
N LEU A 56 1.74 3.84 4.40
CA LEU A 56 1.81 5.30 4.29
C LEU A 56 2.92 5.68 3.31
N LEU A 57 2.59 6.50 2.32
CA LEU A 57 3.50 6.97 1.28
C LEU A 57 3.86 8.44 1.50
N GLY A 58 5.05 8.84 1.04
CA GLY A 58 5.52 10.23 1.06
C GLY A 58 6.10 10.71 2.41
N VAL A 59 6.22 9.83 3.41
CA VAL A 59 6.80 10.18 4.71
C VAL A 59 8.33 10.20 4.62
N PRO A 60 9.02 11.35 4.83
CA PRO A 60 10.47 11.42 4.76
C PRO A 60 11.14 10.76 5.98
N ALA A 61 12.41 10.43 5.84
CA ALA A 61 13.21 9.91 6.95
C ALA A 61 13.32 10.93 8.11
N GLY A 62 13.17 10.42 9.33
CA GLY A 62 13.22 11.21 10.57
C GLY A 62 11.96 12.06 10.84
N ALA A 63 10.88 11.85 10.10
CA ALA A 63 9.58 12.41 10.45
C ALA A 63 8.84 11.51 11.43
N GLU A 64 8.22 12.11 12.44
CA GLU A 64 7.31 11.44 13.37
C GLU A 64 5.91 11.46 12.79
N VAL A 65 5.31 10.29 12.60
CA VAL A 65 3.94 10.15 12.10
C VAL A 65 3.01 9.79 13.25
N GLU A 66 1.89 10.46 13.34
CA GLU A 66 0.78 10.08 14.21
C GLU A 66 -0.46 9.82 13.36
N LEU A 67 -1.03 8.64 13.52
CA LEU A 67 -2.25 8.19 12.85
C LEU A 67 -3.33 7.97 13.90
N ALA A 68 -4.51 8.54 13.70
CA ALA A 68 -5.60 8.52 14.66
C ALA A 68 -6.93 8.19 13.99
N MET A 69 -7.74 7.36 14.65
CA MET A 69 -9.12 7.14 14.29
C MET A 69 -10.02 7.93 15.24
N LEU A 70 -10.84 8.82 14.68
CA LEU A 70 -11.58 9.85 15.40
C LEU A 70 -13.05 9.80 15.00
N VAL A 71 -13.94 10.05 15.97
CA VAL A 71 -15.32 10.48 15.68
C VAL A 71 -15.30 11.98 15.41
N VAL A 72 -15.97 12.41 14.35
CA VAL A 72 -16.04 13.83 13.93
C VAL A 72 -17.49 14.29 13.80
N ASP A 73 -17.73 15.58 14.05
CA ASP A 73 -19.04 16.20 13.82
C ASP A 73 -19.24 16.59 12.34
N GLU A 74 -20.38 17.18 12.01
CA GLU A 74 -20.72 17.64 10.65
C GLU A 74 -19.75 18.71 10.11
N ARG A 75 -19.07 19.44 10.99
CA ARG A 75 -18.08 20.48 10.65
C ARG A 75 -16.66 19.93 10.56
N ASN A 76 -16.51 18.60 10.51
CA ASN A 76 -15.24 17.88 10.51
C ASN A 76 -14.37 18.14 11.77
N ARG A 77 -14.98 18.54 12.90
CA ARG A 77 -14.24 18.75 14.16
C ARG A 77 -14.16 17.43 14.94
N PRO A 78 -12.96 17.02 15.38
CA PRO A 78 -12.81 15.85 16.24
C PRO A 78 -13.64 15.98 17.53
N GLN A 79 -14.44 14.96 17.83
CA GLN A 79 -15.27 14.87 19.03
C GLN A 79 -14.72 13.84 20.02
N LYS A 80 -14.18 12.73 19.51
CA LYS A 80 -13.66 11.63 20.33
C LYS A 80 -12.54 10.88 19.62
N LEU A 81 -11.50 10.53 20.35
CA LEU A 81 -10.46 9.61 19.90
C LEU A 81 -10.89 8.16 20.16
N LEU A 82 -10.86 7.33 19.12
CA LEU A 82 -11.10 5.89 19.23
C LEU A 82 -9.80 5.11 19.44
N THR A 83 -8.75 5.49 18.71
CA THR A 83 -7.40 4.91 18.84
C THR A 83 -6.37 5.78 18.12
N SER A 84 -5.09 5.64 18.48
CA SER A 84 -3.98 6.28 17.77
C SER A 84 -2.73 5.41 17.80
N THR A 85 -1.83 5.61 16.83
CA THR A 85 -0.50 5.02 16.82
C THR A 85 0.54 6.03 16.34
N LYS A 86 1.77 5.87 16.80
CA LYS A 86 2.93 6.65 16.37
C LYS A 86 3.89 5.77 15.60
N LEU A 87 4.42 6.29 14.50
CA LEU A 87 5.35 5.60 13.61
C LEU A 87 6.52 6.52 13.30
N GLN A 88 7.68 5.93 13.04
CA GLN A 88 8.87 6.69 12.63
C GLN A 88 9.12 6.54 11.14
N GLY A 89 9.17 7.67 10.44
CA GLY A 89 9.48 7.75 9.03
C GLY A 89 10.91 7.33 8.76
N ASN A 90 11.08 6.40 7.83
CA ASN A 90 12.38 5.91 7.36
C ASN A 90 12.69 6.33 5.92
N GLY A 91 11.86 7.20 5.32
CA GLY A 91 12.00 7.65 3.93
C GLY A 91 11.55 6.61 2.90
N GLN A 92 10.90 5.53 3.34
CA GLN A 92 10.31 4.48 2.50
C GLN A 92 8.80 4.42 2.75
N SER A 93 8.11 3.52 2.03
CA SER A 93 6.72 3.17 2.33
C SER A 93 6.63 2.62 3.77
N LEU A 94 5.80 3.23 4.59
CA LEU A 94 5.72 2.96 6.03
C LEU A 94 4.49 2.10 6.36
N PRO A 95 4.65 0.80 6.68
CA PRO A 95 3.53 -0.02 7.10
C PRO A 95 2.91 0.50 8.39
N PHE A 96 1.58 0.41 8.50
CA PHE A 96 0.86 0.69 9.74
C PHE A 96 -0.16 -0.40 10.06
N GLN A 97 -0.38 -0.57 11.36
CA GLN A 97 -1.47 -1.34 11.96
C GLN A 97 -2.06 -0.49 13.07
N LEU A 98 -3.36 -0.24 12.99
CA LEU A 98 -4.10 0.58 13.94
C LEU A 98 -5.27 -0.24 14.50
N ARG A 99 -5.09 -0.73 15.73
CA ARG A 99 -6.08 -1.56 16.41
C ARG A 99 -7.09 -0.73 17.18
N PHE A 100 -8.33 -1.17 17.19
CA PHE A 100 -9.44 -0.48 17.86
C PHE A 100 -10.45 -1.46 18.45
N ASN A 101 -11.19 -1.00 19.46
CA ASN A 101 -12.36 -1.70 19.98
C ASN A 101 -13.57 -1.40 19.06
N PRO A 102 -14.16 -2.39 18.38
CA PRO A 102 -15.33 -2.17 17.53
C PRO A 102 -16.57 -1.72 18.31
N GLU A 103 -16.69 -2.03 19.60
CA GLU A 103 -17.82 -1.61 20.45
C GLU A 103 -17.82 -0.09 20.71
N ALA A 104 -16.67 0.57 20.57
CA ALA A 104 -16.56 2.03 20.69
C ALA A 104 -16.97 2.77 19.40
N PHE A 105 -17.26 2.04 18.32
CA PHE A 105 -17.65 2.61 17.04
C PHE A 105 -19.10 3.16 17.14
N PRO A 106 -19.35 4.43 16.79
CA PRO A 106 -20.66 5.04 16.96
C PRO A 106 -21.67 4.51 15.93
N VAL A 107 -22.94 4.43 16.33
CA VAL A 107 -24.05 4.04 15.43
C VAL A 107 -24.36 5.16 14.43
N ASP A 108 -24.47 6.41 14.91
CA ASP A 108 -24.86 7.58 14.10
C ASP A 108 -23.74 8.61 13.91
N GLY A 109 -22.49 8.23 14.24
CA GLY A 109 -21.33 9.11 14.16
C GLY A 109 -20.52 8.88 12.90
N ARG A 110 -19.86 9.93 12.39
CA ARG A 110 -18.87 9.78 11.33
C ARG A 110 -17.50 9.49 11.94
N VAL A 111 -16.90 8.38 11.52
CA VAL A 111 -15.54 8.01 11.90
C VAL A 111 -14.58 8.32 10.76
N GLU A 112 -13.45 8.95 11.08
CA GLU A 112 -12.38 9.27 10.15
C GLU A 112 -11.03 8.76 10.64
N LEU A 113 -10.22 8.28 9.69
CA LEU A 113 -8.79 8.12 9.85
C LEU A 113 -8.12 9.44 9.45
N ARG A 114 -7.29 9.97 10.35
CA ARG A 114 -6.48 11.17 10.14
C ARG A 114 -5.04 10.89 10.49
N GLY A 115 -4.13 11.52 9.76
CA GLY A 115 -2.70 11.37 9.95
C GLY A 115 -1.99 12.70 9.88
N ARG A 116 -0.95 12.86 10.69
CA ARG A 116 -0.03 14.00 10.63
C ARG A 116 1.41 13.50 10.68
N ALA A 117 2.30 14.17 9.95
CA ALA A 117 3.73 13.93 10.05
C ALA A 117 4.45 15.22 10.42
N SER A 118 5.29 15.15 11.45
CA SER A 118 6.07 16.28 11.93
C SER A 118 7.56 15.97 11.83
N LYS A 119 8.39 16.98 11.58
CA LYS A 119 9.85 16.85 11.61
C LYS A 119 10.40 18.04 12.39
N SER A 120 11.24 17.74 13.39
CA SER A 120 11.79 18.76 14.30
C SER A 120 10.70 19.65 14.95
N GLY A 121 9.57 19.05 15.32
CA GLY A 121 8.43 19.75 15.92
C GLY A 121 7.52 20.51 14.95
N GLN A 122 7.91 20.64 13.68
CA GLN A 122 7.09 21.30 12.65
C GLN A 122 6.21 20.28 11.92
N LEU A 123 4.91 20.59 11.79
CA LEU A 123 4.00 19.82 10.93
C LEU A 123 4.40 20.03 9.47
N ILE A 124 4.70 18.94 8.77
CA ILE A 124 5.16 18.99 7.37
C ILE A 124 4.19 18.31 6.41
N LEU A 125 3.43 17.31 6.86
CA LEU A 125 2.49 16.57 6.03
C LEU A 125 1.21 16.23 6.80
N HIS A 126 0.13 16.02 6.06
CA HIS A 126 -1.09 15.42 6.57
C HIS A 126 -1.60 14.30 5.66
N LEU A 127 -2.35 13.37 6.22
CA LEU A 127 -3.15 12.43 5.45
C LEU A 127 -4.52 13.06 5.16
N PRO A 128 -4.99 13.09 3.90
CA PRO A 128 -6.37 13.48 3.59
C PRO A 128 -7.38 12.67 4.42
N SER A 129 -8.38 13.34 5.01
CA SER A 129 -9.40 12.68 5.84
C SER A 129 -10.03 11.49 5.10
N MET A 130 -9.93 10.30 5.69
CA MET A 130 -10.51 9.09 5.13
C MET A 130 -11.64 8.59 6.02
N ARG A 131 -12.85 8.46 5.47
CA ARG A 131 -14.01 7.95 6.21
C ARG A 131 -13.89 6.44 6.41
N ILE A 132 -14.06 5.98 7.65
CA ILE A 132 -14.16 4.57 8.00
C ILE A 132 -15.64 4.25 8.21
N GLN A 133 -16.19 3.35 7.40
CA GLN A 133 -17.62 3.07 7.37
C GLN A 133 -18.03 1.91 8.25
N GLN A 134 -17.09 1.01 8.57
CA GLN A 134 -17.38 -0.24 9.25
C GLN A 134 -16.41 -0.46 10.41
N ALA A 135 -16.95 -0.99 11.51
CA ALA A 135 -16.19 -1.44 12.68
C ALA A 135 -15.58 -2.83 12.44
N SER A 136 -14.92 -3.04 11.30
CA SER A 136 -14.35 -4.32 10.88
C SER A 136 -12.85 -4.20 10.60
N THR A 137 -12.16 -5.34 10.64
CA THR A 137 -10.76 -5.41 10.19
C THR A 137 -10.73 -5.17 8.69
N GLN A 138 -9.91 -4.21 8.25
CA GLN A 138 -9.83 -3.82 6.84
C GLN A 138 -8.42 -3.36 6.47
N ALA A 139 -7.99 -3.75 5.27
CA ALA A 139 -6.77 -3.27 4.64
C ALA A 139 -7.12 -2.07 3.75
N LEU A 140 -6.53 -0.91 4.04
CA LEU A 140 -6.77 0.35 3.35
C LEU A 140 -5.83 0.56 2.15
N GLY A 141 -4.87 -0.34 1.94
CA GLY A 141 -3.90 -0.26 0.85
C GLY A 141 -2.89 0.87 1.06
N GLN A 142 -2.56 1.58 -0.02
CA GLN A 142 -1.57 2.66 -0.01
C GLN A 142 -2.23 4.01 0.22
N LEU A 143 -1.75 4.75 1.22
CA LEU A 143 -2.28 6.03 1.66
C LEU A 143 -1.23 7.12 1.49
N GLN A 144 -1.51 8.12 0.65
CA GLN A 144 -0.57 9.18 0.34
C GLN A 144 -0.69 10.34 1.33
N PHE A 145 0.41 10.65 2.03
CA PHE A 145 0.54 11.93 2.73
C PHE A 145 0.78 13.05 1.72
N VAL A 146 0.21 14.22 1.99
CA VAL A 146 0.40 15.43 1.19
C VAL A 146 0.90 16.56 2.09
N THR A 147 1.47 17.60 1.48
CA THR A 147 1.98 18.78 2.19
C THR A 147 0.92 19.36 3.11
N ALA A 148 1.30 19.67 4.35
CA ALA A 148 0.43 20.38 5.26
C ALA A 148 0.18 21.83 4.75
N PRO A 149 -1.02 22.39 4.96
CA PRO A 149 -1.35 23.76 4.57
C PRO A 149 -0.57 24.82 5.36
#